data_AF-A0A7J9YWM5-F1
#
_entry.id   AF-A0A7J9YWM5-F1
#
_cell.length_a   1.000
_cell.length_b   1.000
_cell.length_c   1.000
_cell.angle_alpha   90.00
_cell.angle_beta   90.00
_cell.angle_gamma   90.00
#
_symmetry.space_group_name_H-M   'P 1'
#
loop_
_entity.id
_entity.type
_entity.pdbx_description
1 polymer ?
#
loop_
_entity_poly.entity_id
_entity_poly.type
_entity_poly.pdbx_seq_one_letter_code
_entity_poly.pdbx_strand_id
1 'polypeptide(L)'
;MSIRISSARVALAALCAALSLSLSFASSAAGAKTVTAELRVLTPTRVLDPGTTYVVGSGKVRTDPSADCNFGGAGGTGASFDLPRPTALGLLAAGADANPRLRPLSLTDEFGFGLAICAIGKVDDRPGTFWYLKRDHSELTVGADQEPIRDGDQFLIYLAPDMFPAPNPAELELRAPARAEPGERFTVTALEHACVTDETTFEVSCSSTAAEGVEIEGGGGAVTTGADGTARVSAGEAARLRLVGRRGADIPSNLVEVCVKGGRDRCPARRGERIVGRSEADRIRGTSGSDVIRARGGGDRIDIRGGGSDRVSCGSGKDTVLVKRSDRDDRLARDCERIRRR
;
A
#
# COMPACT_ATOMS: atom_id res chain seq x y z
N MET A 1 19.02 -86.38 22.40
CA MET A 1 20.07 -85.52 21.82
C MET A 1 19.50 -84.11 21.80
N SER A 2 19.62 -83.32 22.87
CA SER A 2 20.82 -82.58 23.33
C SER A 2 21.30 -81.65 22.21
N ILE A 3 21.27 -80.31 22.29
CA ILE A 3 21.94 -79.40 23.25
C ILE A 3 21.27 -78.00 23.12
N ARG A 4 20.64 -77.46 24.18
CA ARG A 4 21.00 -76.31 25.07
C ARG A 4 21.01 -74.90 24.45
N ILE A 5 20.09 -74.02 24.90
CA ILE A 5 20.18 -72.97 25.97
C ILE A 5 20.55 -71.58 25.41
N SER A 6 19.66 -70.61 25.61
CA SER A 6 20.06 -69.35 26.24
C SER A 6 18.91 -68.84 27.11
N SER A 7 19.27 -68.48 28.33
CA SER A 7 18.42 -68.15 29.46
C SER A 7 18.99 -66.92 30.16
N ALA A 8 18.18 -65.89 30.35
CA ALA A 8 18.30 -64.90 31.43
C ALA A 8 17.01 -64.06 31.44
N ARG A 9 16.10 -64.19 32.42
CA ARG A 9 16.10 -63.51 33.75
C ARG A 9 15.98 -61.98 33.55
N VAL A 10 15.02 -61.22 34.08
CA VAL A 10 14.35 -61.21 35.40
C VAL A 10 13.08 -60.37 35.29
N ALA A 11 12.00 -60.77 35.96
CA ALA A 11 10.86 -59.92 36.26
C ALA A 11 11.20 -58.97 37.42
N LEU A 12 10.98 -57.67 37.26
CA LEU A 12 10.74 -56.79 38.40
C LEU A 12 9.75 -55.68 37.99
N ALA A 13 8.59 -55.72 38.64
CA ALA A 13 7.59 -54.68 38.58
C ALA A 13 8.08 -53.42 39.30
N ALA A 14 7.87 -52.25 38.70
CA ALA A 14 7.77 -50.99 39.42
C ALA A 14 6.75 -50.11 38.71
N LEU A 15 5.56 -50.01 39.31
CA LEU A 15 4.59 -48.96 39.07
C LEU A 15 5.28 -47.60 39.25
N CYS A 16 5.39 -46.82 38.19
CA CYS A 16 5.51 -45.37 38.28
C CYS A 16 4.55 -44.77 37.26
N ALA A 17 3.36 -44.41 37.74
CA ALA A 17 2.46 -43.49 37.07
C ALA A 17 3.18 -42.14 36.94
N ALA A 18 3.77 -41.89 35.77
CA ALA A 18 4.29 -40.58 35.41
C ALA A 18 3.35 -39.98 34.37
N LEU A 19 2.51 -39.08 34.87
CA LEU A 19 1.81 -38.00 34.19
C LEU A 19 2.41 -37.73 32.78
N SER A 20 1.66 -38.07 31.74
CA SER A 20 1.86 -37.55 30.40
C SER A 20 1.62 -36.04 30.44
N LEU A 21 2.68 -35.29 30.73
CA LEU A 21 2.73 -33.85 30.50
C LEU A 21 2.57 -33.66 28.99
N SER A 22 1.33 -33.49 28.54
CA SER A 22 1.03 -32.94 27.23
C SER A 22 1.60 -31.53 27.21
N LEU A 23 2.85 -31.38 26.79
CA LEU A 23 3.37 -30.11 26.31
C LEU A 23 2.52 -29.75 25.10
N SER A 24 1.42 -29.04 25.38
CA SER A 24 0.78 -28.18 24.42
C SER A 24 1.85 -27.16 24.06
N PHE A 25 2.59 -27.42 23.00
CA PHE A 25 3.24 -26.36 22.26
C PHE A 25 2.09 -25.48 21.77
N ALA A 26 1.72 -24.50 22.59
CA ALA A 26 1.14 -23.30 22.07
C ALA A 26 2.21 -22.76 21.13
N SER A 27 2.09 -23.09 19.85
CA SER A 27 2.76 -22.37 18.80
C SER A 27 2.39 -20.92 19.05
N SER A 28 3.31 -20.17 19.64
CA SER A 28 3.29 -18.73 19.51
C SER A 28 3.39 -18.54 18.01
N ALA A 29 2.24 -18.33 17.35
CA ALA A 29 2.23 -17.84 16.01
C ALA A 29 3.05 -16.55 16.07
N ALA A 30 4.31 -16.63 15.66
CA ALA A 30 5.11 -15.47 15.40
C ALA A 30 4.25 -14.67 14.43
N GLY A 31 3.70 -13.54 14.91
CA GLY A 31 2.72 -12.78 14.15
C GLY A 31 3.26 -12.57 12.75
N ALA A 32 2.51 -13.01 11.73
CA ALA A 32 2.94 -12.91 10.34
C ALA A 32 3.44 -11.50 10.08
N LYS A 33 4.64 -11.38 9.48
CA LYS A 33 5.29 -10.09 9.28
C LYS A 33 4.39 -9.22 8.40
N THR A 34 3.92 -8.11 8.95
CA THR A 34 3.23 -7.05 8.21
C THR A 34 4.18 -5.94 7.84
N VAL A 35 3.87 -5.23 6.76
CA VAL A 35 4.52 -3.98 6.34
C VAL A 35 3.44 -2.94 6.02
N THR A 36 3.82 -1.67 5.96
CA THR A 36 2.97 -0.59 5.46
C THR A 36 3.51 -0.06 4.14
N ALA A 37 2.65 0.10 3.13
CA ALA A 37 3.04 0.58 1.80
C ALA A 37 1.93 1.42 1.18
N GLU A 38 2.30 2.39 0.34
CA GLU A 38 1.38 3.29 -0.36
C GLU A 38 0.82 2.59 -1.62
N LEU A 39 -0.50 2.68 -1.82
CA LEU A 39 -1.16 2.23 -3.03
C LEU A 39 -1.81 3.41 -3.75
N ARG A 40 -1.45 3.60 -5.03
CA ARG A 40 -2.08 4.55 -5.95
C ARG A 40 -2.69 3.79 -7.11
N VAL A 41 -4.00 3.94 -7.34
CA VAL A 41 -4.72 3.26 -8.43
C VAL A 41 -5.49 4.27 -9.26
N LEU A 42 -5.11 4.35 -10.53
CA LEU A 42 -5.53 5.40 -11.45
C LEU A 42 -6.02 4.80 -12.78
N THR A 43 -6.87 5.56 -13.43
CA THR A 43 -7.23 5.40 -14.85
C THR A 43 -7.12 6.79 -15.48
N PRO A 44 -7.19 6.93 -16.82
CA PRO A 44 -7.12 8.24 -17.46
C PRO A 44 -8.19 9.22 -16.95
N THR A 45 -9.33 8.72 -16.48
CA THR A 45 -10.51 9.53 -16.10
C THR A 45 -10.90 9.45 -14.63
N ARG A 46 -10.36 8.49 -13.87
CA ARG A 46 -10.75 8.23 -12.47
C ARG A 46 -9.55 7.97 -11.58
N VAL A 47 -9.61 8.53 -10.37
CA VAL A 47 -8.76 8.17 -9.24
C VAL A 47 -9.52 7.16 -8.38
N LEU A 48 -9.08 5.89 -8.39
CA LEU A 48 -9.70 4.83 -7.57
C LEU A 48 -9.08 4.81 -6.17
N ASP A 49 -7.76 4.97 -6.08
CA ASP A 49 -7.04 5.24 -4.85
C ASP A 49 -5.99 6.35 -5.08
N PRO A 50 -6.01 7.46 -4.31
CA PRO A 50 -5.12 8.60 -4.54
C PRO A 50 -3.70 8.42 -4.01
N GLY A 51 -3.37 7.32 -3.32
CA GLY A 51 -2.14 7.18 -2.54
C GLY A 51 -2.47 6.97 -1.06
N THR A 52 -3.04 5.82 -0.73
CA THR A 52 -3.37 5.44 0.65
C THR A 52 -2.36 4.40 1.15
N THR A 53 -1.87 4.56 2.38
CA THR A 53 -0.99 3.58 3.02
C THR A 53 -1.84 2.44 3.59
N TYR A 54 -1.56 1.21 3.20
CA TYR A 54 -2.22 0.02 3.72
C TYR A 54 -1.25 -0.87 4.50
N VAL A 55 -1.74 -1.48 5.58
CA VAL A 55 -1.05 -2.60 6.23
C VAL A 55 -1.27 -3.84 5.38
N VAL A 56 -0.18 -4.48 4.97
CA VAL A 56 -0.20 -5.71 4.18
C VAL A 56 0.61 -6.81 4.87
N GLY A 57 0.05 -8.00 4.90
CA GLY A 57 0.65 -9.20 5.48
C GLY A 57 0.55 -10.38 4.52
N SER A 58 0.67 -11.59 5.06
CA SER A 58 0.18 -12.78 4.35
C SER A 58 -1.34 -12.71 4.18
N GLY A 59 -1.87 -13.24 3.09
CA GLY A 59 -3.31 -13.22 2.80
C GLY A 59 -3.70 -14.25 1.76
N LYS A 60 -4.91 -14.10 1.22
CA LYS A 60 -5.41 -14.89 0.10
C LYS A 60 -6.10 -13.99 -0.90
N VAL A 61 -6.08 -14.39 -2.16
CA VAL A 61 -6.89 -13.79 -3.23
C VAL A 61 -7.67 -14.88 -3.93
N ARG A 62 -8.78 -14.51 -4.57
CA ARG A 62 -9.64 -15.44 -5.30
C ARG A 62 -9.72 -15.01 -6.74
N THR A 63 -9.60 -15.94 -7.68
CA THR A 63 -9.83 -15.66 -9.09
C THR A 63 -11.32 -15.55 -9.39
N ASP A 64 -11.66 -14.77 -10.40
CA ASP A 64 -13.02 -14.44 -10.79
C ASP A 64 -13.42 -15.28 -12.02
N PRO A 65 -14.40 -16.21 -11.90
CA PRO A 65 -14.89 -16.99 -13.02
C PRO A 65 -15.51 -16.18 -14.15
N SER A 66 -15.79 -14.90 -13.91
CA SER A 66 -16.28 -13.95 -14.91
C SER A 66 -15.23 -12.92 -15.30
N ALA A 67 -13.95 -13.15 -14.97
CA ALA A 67 -12.86 -12.29 -15.41
C ALA A 67 -12.85 -12.23 -16.95
N ASP A 68 -12.96 -11.01 -17.47
CA ASP A 68 -12.84 -10.71 -18.88
C ASP A 68 -11.62 -9.79 -19.01
N CYS A 69 -10.54 -10.34 -19.54
CA CYS A 69 -9.25 -9.68 -19.64
C CYS A 69 -9.01 -9.31 -21.11
N ASN A 70 -8.34 -8.19 -21.36
CA ASN A 70 -8.10 -7.72 -22.73
C ASN A 70 -7.41 -8.79 -23.62
N PHE A 71 -6.57 -9.63 -23.03
CA PHE A 71 -5.82 -10.68 -23.74
C PHE A 71 -6.65 -11.94 -24.05
N GLY A 72 -7.98 -11.88 -23.86
CA GLY A 72 -8.89 -13.02 -23.98
C GLY A 72 -8.83 -13.94 -22.76
N GLY A 73 -9.65 -15.00 -22.81
CA GLY A 73 -9.64 -16.05 -21.78
C GLY A 73 -11.01 -16.67 -21.51
N ALA A 74 -11.01 -17.81 -20.82
CA ALA A 74 -12.19 -18.42 -20.20
C ALA A 74 -12.52 -17.82 -18.82
N GLY A 75 -11.68 -16.89 -18.34
CA GLY A 75 -11.79 -16.28 -17.02
C GLY A 75 -11.03 -17.08 -15.96
N GLY A 76 -11.16 -16.68 -14.70
CA GLY A 76 -10.50 -17.36 -13.58
C GLY A 76 -11.16 -18.68 -13.21
N THR A 77 -10.42 -19.57 -12.55
CA THR A 77 -10.96 -20.86 -12.08
C THR A 77 -11.91 -20.73 -10.87
N GLY A 78 -11.96 -19.55 -10.23
CA GLY A 78 -12.67 -19.36 -8.96
C GLY A 78 -11.88 -19.87 -7.73
N ALA A 79 -10.65 -20.33 -7.94
CA ALA A 79 -9.78 -20.86 -6.91
C ALA A 79 -9.25 -19.76 -5.98
N SER A 80 -8.87 -20.16 -4.76
CA SER A 80 -8.20 -19.28 -3.81
C SER A 80 -6.70 -19.56 -3.81
N PHE A 81 -5.91 -18.50 -3.90
CA PHE A 81 -4.45 -18.52 -3.93
C PHE A 81 -3.90 -17.87 -2.68
N ASP A 82 -2.94 -18.55 -2.04
CA ASP A 82 -2.27 -18.06 -0.84
C ASP A 82 -1.16 -17.07 -1.23
N LEU A 83 -1.13 -15.93 -0.54
CA LEU A 83 -0.03 -14.96 -0.57
C LEU A 83 0.71 -15.09 0.76
N PRO A 84 1.77 -15.91 0.85
CA PRO A 84 2.40 -16.26 2.14
C PRO A 84 3.20 -15.10 2.77
N ARG A 85 3.41 -14.01 2.03
CA ARG A 85 4.15 -12.82 2.43
C ARG A 85 3.51 -11.58 1.80
N PRO A 86 3.86 -10.36 2.26
CA PRO A 86 3.48 -9.14 1.57
C PRO A 86 3.95 -9.12 0.11
N THR A 87 3.02 -8.85 -0.80
CA THR A 87 3.24 -8.72 -2.24
C THR A 87 2.45 -7.54 -2.80
N ALA A 88 2.77 -7.12 -4.02
CA ALA A 88 2.09 -6.02 -4.69
C ALA A 88 0.59 -6.33 -4.91
N LEU A 89 0.26 -7.56 -5.28
CA LEU A 89 -1.14 -8.02 -5.37
C LEU A 89 -1.80 -8.09 -3.98
N GLY A 90 -1.07 -8.50 -2.95
CA GLY A 90 -1.56 -8.47 -1.57
C GLY A 90 -1.89 -7.06 -1.09
N LEU A 91 -1.10 -6.07 -1.51
CA LEU A 91 -1.36 -4.65 -1.25
C LEU A 91 -2.64 -4.17 -1.97
N LEU A 92 -2.80 -4.50 -3.26
CA LEU A 92 -4.04 -4.20 -3.99
C LEU A 92 -5.26 -4.89 -3.36
N ALA A 93 -5.14 -6.14 -2.94
CA ALA A 93 -6.21 -6.89 -2.28
C ALA A 93 -6.60 -6.27 -0.94
N ALA A 94 -5.62 -5.85 -0.12
CA ALA A 94 -5.87 -5.10 1.11
C ALA A 94 -6.60 -3.78 0.83
N GLY A 95 -6.19 -3.08 -0.23
CA GLY A 95 -6.90 -1.91 -0.75
C GLY A 95 -8.35 -2.22 -1.12
N ALA A 96 -8.59 -3.27 -1.90
CA ALA A 96 -9.94 -3.66 -2.33
C ALA A 96 -10.87 -4.07 -1.18
N ASP A 97 -10.33 -4.73 -0.15
CA ASP A 97 -11.06 -5.07 1.06
C ASP A 97 -11.52 -3.82 1.84
N ALA A 98 -10.65 -2.80 1.94
CA ALA A 98 -10.92 -1.61 2.73
C ALA A 98 -11.57 -0.44 1.96
N ASN A 99 -11.35 -0.35 0.64
CA ASN A 99 -11.79 0.74 -0.23
C ASN A 99 -12.80 0.20 -1.27
N PRO A 100 -14.10 0.51 -1.13
CA PRO A 100 -15.13 0.08 -2.08
C PRO A 100 -14.92 0.53 -3.53
N ARG A 101 -14.13 1.59 -3.77
CA ARG A 101 -13.83 2.07 -5.13
C ARG A 101 -12.92 1.15 -5.90
N LEU A 102 -12.20 0.26 -5.23
CA LEU A 102 -11.35 -0.76 -5.83
C LEU A 102 -12.11 -2.07 -6.08
N ARG A 103 -13.39 -2.16 -5.69
CA ARG A 103 -14.22 -3.36 -5.89
C ARG A 103 -15.16 -3.26 -7.11
N PRO A 104 -15.38 -4.38 -7.82
CA PRO A 104 -14.71 -5.67 -7.65
C PRO A 104 -13.23 -5.60 -8.08
N LEU A 105 -12.42 -6.49 -7.50
CA LEU A 105 -11.09 -6.83 -7.99
C LEU A 105 -11.25 -8.15 -8.74
N SER A 106 -11.07 -8.13 -10.06
CA SER A 106 -11.20 -9.30 -10.93
C SER A 106 -9.82 -9.79 -11.33
N LEU A 107 -9.55 -11.06 -11.01
CA LEU A 107 -8.26 -11.72 -11.20
C LEU A 107 -8.45 -13.02 -11.98
N THR A 108 -7.48 -13.39 -12.81
CA THR A 108 -7.46 -14.70 -13.49
C THR A 108 -6.15 -15.43 -13.26
N ASP A 109 -6.21 -16.76 -13.25
CA ASP A 109 -5.09 -17.71 -13.18
C ASP A 109 -4.84 -18.44 -14.52
N GLU A 110 -5.45 -17.97 -15.60
CA GLU A 110 -5.47 -18.68 -16.89
C GLU A 110 -4.12 -18.71 -17.62
N PHE A 111 -3.26 -17.71 -17.43
CA PHE A 111 -2.12 -17.49 -18.32
C PHE A 111 -0.82 -18.21 -17.92
N GLY A 112 -0.82 -19.00 -16.84
CA GLY A 112 0.30 -19.86 -16.46
C GLY A 112 1.56 -19.16 -15.91
N PHE A 113 1.62 -17.83 -15.90
CA PHE A 113 2.73 -17.04 -15.34
C PHE A 113 2.45 -16.44 -13.95
N GLY A 114 1.28 -16.72 -13.37
CA GLY A 114 0.84 -16.15 -12.10
C GLY A 114 -0.60 -15.66 -12.20
N LEU A 115 -0.94 -14.67 -11.37
CA LEU A 115 -2.27 -14.06 -11.36
C LEU A 115 -2.26 -12.75 -12.15
N ALA A 116 -3.15 -12.64 -13.13
CA ALA A 116 -3.35 -11.41 -13.88
C ALA A 116 -4.51 -10.59 -13.30
N ILE A 117 -4.40 -9.27 -13.41
CA ILE A 117 -5.43 -8.31 -13.01
C ILE A 117 -6.19 -7.91 -14.27
N CYS A 118 -7.52 -8.10 -14.28
CA CYS A 118 -8.36 -7.78 -15.44
C CYS A 118 -9.25 -6.58 -15.16
N ALA A 119 -9.80 -6.49 -13.95
CA ALA A 119 -10.60 -5.33 -13.56
C ALA A 119 -10.34 -4.87 -12.13
N ILE A 120 -10.38 -3.54 -11.94
CA ILE A 120 -10.34 -2.89 -10.64
C ILE A 120 -11.46 -1.85 -10.59
N GLY A 121 -12.29 -1.89 -9.56
CA GLY A 121 -13.22 -0.79 -9.30
C GLY A 121 -14.28 -0.56 -10.39
N LYS A 122 -14.72 -1.65 -11.03
CA LYS A 122 -15.63 -1.67 -12.19
C LYS A 122 -15.05 -1.03 -13.45
N VAL A 123 -13.73 -1.02 -13.57
CA VAL A 123 -13.02 -0.67 -14.80
C VAL A 123 -12.26 -1.90 -15.23
N ASP A 124 -12.49 -2.35 -16.45
CA ASP A 124 -11.81 -3.45 -17.12
C ASP A 124 -10.65 -2.92 -17.98
N ASP A 125 -9.70 -3.80 -18.28
CA ASP A 125 -8.77 -3.59 -19.38
C ASP A 125 -9.49 -3.90 -20.70
N ARG A 126 -9.76 -2.86 -21.48
CA ARG A 126 -10.39 -2.96 -22.81
C ARG A 126 -9.37 -3.22 -23.90
N PRO A 127 -9.80 -3.63 -25.11
CA PRO A 127 -8.96 -3.62 -26.33
C PRO A 127 -8.05 -2.40 -26.42
N GLY A 128 -6.75 -2.66 -26.45
CA GLY A 128 -5.71 -1.63 -26.50
C GLY A 128 -5.38 -0.95 -25.17
N THR A 129 -5.70 -1.57 -24.02
CA THR A 129 -5.30 -1.10 -22.69
C THR A 129 -4.82 -2.24 -21.80
N PHE A 130 -4.06 -1.92 -20.76
CA PHE A 130 -3.60 -2.90 -19.76
C PHE A 130 -3.33 -2.21 -18.41
N TRP A 131 -3.32 -2.99 -17.33
CA TRP A 131 -2.94 -2.50 -16.01
C TRP A 131 -1.41 -2.42 -15.89
N TYR A 132 -0.88 -1.21 -16.02
CA TYR A 132 0.54 -0.90 -15.89
C TYR A 132 0.92 -0.71 -14.42
N LEU A 133 1.94 -1.46 -13.97
CA LEU A 133 2.29 -1.60 -12.56
C LEU A 133 3.71 -1.09 -12.30
N LYS A 134 3.89 -0.23 -11.28
CA LYS A 134 5.21 0.27 -10.87
C LYS A 134 5.38 0.20 -9.36
N ARG A 135 6.56 -0.22 -8.91
CA ARG A 135 7.00 -0.12 -7.51
C ARG A 135 8.18 0.83 -7.43
N ASP A 136 8.10 1.83 -6.55
CA ASP A 136 9.12 2.86 -6.35
C ASP A 136 9.58 3.46 -7.70
N HIS A 137 8.60 3.83 -8.52
CA HIS A 137 8.77 4.40 -9.87
C HIS A 137 9.46 3.51 -10.92
N SER A 138 9.65 2.22 -10.63
CA SER A 138 10.18 1.23 -11.57
C SER A 138 9.09 0.24 -11.98
N GLU A 139 9.03 -0.09 -13.27
CA GLU A 139 8.11 -1.10 -13.80
C GLU A 139 8.38 -2.50 -13.21
N LEU A 140 7.32 -3.27 -12.99
CA LEU A 140 7.42 -4.65 -12.54
C LEU A 140 7.81 -5.57 -13.70
N THR A 141 8.79 -6.44 -13.46
CA THR A 141 9.22 -7.49 -14.41
C THR A 141 8.66 -8.87 -14.08
N VAL A 142 7.90 -8.98 -12.98
CA VAL A 142 7.21 -10.19 -12.53
C VAL A 142 5.77 -9.87 -12.17
N GLY A 143 4.91 -10.89 -12.08
CA GLY A 143 3.53 -10.72 -11.66
C GLY A 143 3.41 -10.06 -10.28
N ALA A 144 2.36 -9.28 -10.06
CA ALA A 144 2.14 -8.59 -8.78
C ALA A 144 1.97 -9.56 -7.60
N ASP A 145 1.53 -10.80 -7.86
CA ASP A 145 1.48 -11.88 -6.88
C ASP A 145 2.87 -12.34 -6.41
N GLN A 146 3.91 -12.09 -7.21
CA GLN A 146 5.29 -12.50 -6.95
C GLN A 146 6.15 -11.32 -6.47
N GLU A 147 5.83 -10.09 -6.88
CA GLU A 147 6.58 -8.89 -6.50
C GLU A 147 6.49 -8.63 -4.98
N PRO A 148 7.60 -8.68 -4.22
CA PRO A 148 7.61 -8.30 -2.81
C PRO A 148 7.27 -6.83 -2.58
N ILE A 149 6.49 -6.57 -1.53
CA ILE A 149 6.32 -5.21 -0.97
C ILE A 149 7.02 -5.12 0.38
N ARG A 150 7.73 -4.01 0.59
CA ARG A 150 8.42 -3.67 1.84
C ARG A 150 7.80 -2.45 2.50
N ASP A 151 8.28 -2.17 3.71
CA ASP A 151 7.80 -1.04 4.50
C ASP A 151 8.24 0.29 3.85
N GLY A 152 7.28 1.14 3.52
CA GLY A 152 7.48 2.43 2.86
C GLY A 152 7.50 2.38 1.33
N ASP A 153 7.34 1.21 0.70
CA ASP A 153 7.28 1.11 -0.76
C ASP A 153 6.05 1.86 -1.29
N GLN A 154 6.18 2.41 -2.50
CA GLN A 154 5.07 3.01 -3.26
C GLN A 154 4.69 2.12 -4.43
N PHE A 155 3.42 1.76 -4.52
CA PHE A 155 2.89 0.92 -5.60
C PHE A 155 1.83 1.68 -6.41
N LEU A 156 2.14 1.90 -7.68
CA LEU A 156 1.27 2.52 -8.66
C LEU A 156 0.67 1.45 -9.58
N ILE A 157 -0.64 1.56 -9.79
CA ILE A 157 -1.39 0.81 -10.80
C ILE A 157 -2.13 1.82 -11.67
N TYR A 158 -1.87 1.80 -12.97
CA TYR A 158 -2.49 2.70 -13.94
C TYR A 158 -3.09 1.91 -15.10
N LEU A 159 -4.33 2.20 -15.48
CA LEU A 159 -4.88 1.68 -16.73
C LEU A 159 -4.26 2.45 -17.90
N ALA A 160 -3.22 1.89 -18.50
CA ALA A 160 -2.47 2.49 -19.59
C ALA A 160 -3.05 2.07 -20.96
N PRO A 161 -2.97 2.94 -21.98
CA PRO A 161 -3.10 2.48 -23.36
C PRO A 161 -1.92 1.56 -23.72
N ASP A 162 -2.18 0.55 -24.53
CA ASP A 162 -1.12 -0.23 -25.18
C ASP A 162 -0.49 0.65 -26.27
N MET A 163 0.77 1.00 -26.06
CA MET A 163 1.51 1.89 -26.96
C MET A 163 2.67 1.17 -27.66
N PHE A 164 2.83 -0.14 -27.47
CA PHE A 164 3.96 -0.88 -28.04
C PHE A 164 4.07 -0.68 -29.56
N PRO A 165 5.26 -0.37 -30.11
CA PRO A 165 6.58 -0.37 -29.45
C PRO A 165 6.98 0.94 -28.74
N ALA A 166 6.13 1.97 -28.76
CA ALA A 166 6.42 3.22 -28.05
C ALA A 166 6.45 2.99 -26.52
N PRO A 167 7.28 3.77 -25.78
CA PRO A 167 7.33 3.67 -24.33
C PRO A 167 5.97 3.91 -23.67
N ASN A 168 5.76 3.24 -22.54
CA ASN A 168 4.60 3.48 -21.68
C ASN A 168 4.57 4.93 -21.18
N PRO A 169 3.38 5.48 -20.86
CA PRO A 169 3.26 6.82 -20.32
C PRO A 169 4.15 7.01 -19.09
N ALA A 170 4.84 8.15 -19.03
CA ALA A 170 5.72 8.45 -17.92
C ALA A 170 4.90 8.75 -16.65
N GLU A 171 5.46 8.41 -15.49
CA GLU A 171 4.85 8.74 -14.22
C GLU A 171 5.32 10.11 -13.74
N LEU A 172 4.39 11.02 -13.44
CA LEU A 172 4.72 12.27 -12.78
C LEU A 172 4.80 12.08 -11.26
N GLU A 173 5.72 12.78 -10.61
CA GLU A 173 5.80 12.93 -9.15
C GLU A 173 5.93 14.41 -8.81
N LEU A 174 5.09 14.91 -7.89
CA LEU A 174 5.25 16.22 -7.29
C LEU A 174 5.87 16.11 -5.90
N ARG A 175 6.83 17.00 -5.64
CA ARG A 175 7.44 17.23 -4.34
C ARG A 175 7.24 18.69 -3.94
N ALA A 176 6.64 18.89 -2.76
CA ALA A 176 6.41 20.19 -2.18
C ALA A 176 6.64 20.12 -0.66
N PRO A 177 6.92 21.26 0.01
CA PRO A 177 7.02 21.28 1.46
C PRO A 177 5.73 20.76 2.13
N ALA A 178 5.87 20.25 3.35
CA ALA A 178 4.72 19.80 4.14
C ALA A 178 3.82 20.97 4.57
N ARG A 179 4.38 22.18 4.69
CA ARG A 179 3.68 23.40 5.05
C ARG A 179 4.19 24.64 4.31
N ALA A 180 3.37 25.67 4.26
CA ALA A 180 3.70 27.02 3.81
C ALA A 180 2.93 28.05 4.64
N GLU A 181 3.42 29.28 4.76
CA GLU A 181 2.67 30.35 5.42
C GLU A 181 1.58 30.93 4.49
N PRO A 182 0.48 31.48 5.01
CA PRO A 182 -0.53 32.14 4.18
C PRO A 182 0.06 33.26 3.34
N GLY A 183 -0.21 33.25 2.03
CA GLY A 183 0.33 34.21 1.06
C GLY A 183 1.78 33.93 0.63
N GLU A 184 2.45 32.96 1.23
CA GLU A 184 3.81 32.56 0.84
C GLU A 184 3.82 31.94 -0.55
N ARG A 185 4.86 32.23 -1.33
CA ARG A 185 5.20 31.45 -2.52
C ARG A 185 6.24 30.40 -2.14
N PHE A 186 6.01 29.16 -2.53
CA PHE A 186 6.95 28.06 -2.32
C PHE A 186 7.22 27.33 -3.64
N THR A 187 8.34 26.60 -3.68
CA THR A 187 8.74 25.84 -4.86
C THR A 187 8.13 24.46 -4.81
N VAL A 188 7.57 24.04 -5.94
CA VAL A 188 7.15 22.67 -6.21
C VAL A 188 8.07 22.12 -7.28
N THR A 189 8.60 20.92 -7.06
CA THR A 189 9.39 20.17 -8.04
C THR A 189 8.52 19.07 -8.64
N ALA A 190 8.52 18.96 -9.96
CA ALA A 190 7.95 17.87 -10.72
C ALA A 190 9.07 16.99 -11.29
N LEU A 191 8.95 15.69 -11.09
CA LEU A 191 9.81 14.68 -11.69
C LEU A 191 8.98 13.83 -12.65
N GLU A 192 9.65 13.33 -13.68
CA GLU A 192 9.14 12.34 -14.61
C GLU A 192 9.90 11.03 -14.39
N HIS A 193 9.17 9.93 -14.24
CA HIS A 193 9.73 8.58 -14.13
C HIS A 193 9.28 7.74 -15.32
N ALA A 194 10.15 7.64 -16.32
CA ALA A 194 9.93 6.89 -17.54
C ALA A 194 10.70 5.55 -17.52
N CYS A 195 10.10 4.53 -18.13
CA CYS A 195 10.74 3.24 -18.35
C CYS A 195 10.75 2.94 -19.86
N VAL A 196 11.85 2.35 -20.33
CA VAL A 196 12.04 1.93 -21.72
C VAL A 196 12.40 0.45 -21.71
N THR A 197 11.72 -0.30 -22.57
CA THR A 197 12.01 -1.72 -22.81
C THR A 197 12.84 -1.83 -24.08
N ASP A 198 13.98 -2.50 -23.99
CA ASP A 198 14.77 -2.85 -25.17
C ASP A 198 14.01 -3.91 -25.99
N GLU A 199 13.71 -3.61 -27.25
CA GLU A 199 12.92 -4.48 -28.12
C GLU A 199 13.64 -5.80 -28.49
N THR A 200 14.96 -5.86 -28.29
CA THR A 200 15.79 -7.04 -28.62
C THR A 200 16.01 -7.92 -27.39
N THR A 201 16.32 -7.33 -26.24
CA THR A 201 16.64 -8.06 -25.00
C THR A 201 15.46 -8.20 -24.05
N PHE A 202 14.40 -7.41 -24.26
CA PHE A 202 13.27 -7.24 -23.33
C PHE A 202 13.70 -6.75 -21.94
N GLU A 203 14.89 -6.16 -21.82
CA GLU A 203 15.35 -5.55 -20.58
C GLU A 203 14.67 -4.19 -20.38
N VAL A 204 14.16 -3.97 -19.18
CA VAL A 204 13.52 -2.71 -18.79
C VAL A 204 14.53 -1.83 -18.06
N SER A 205 14.65 -0.58 -18.51
CA SER A 205 15.45 0.45 -17.85
C SER A 205 14.56 1.65 -17.48
N CYS A 206 14.62 2.08 -16.23
CA CYS A 206 13.83 3.22 -15.74
C CYS A 206 14.75 4.35 -15.31
N SER A 207 14.35 5.59 -15.56
CA SER A 207 15.08 6.79 -15.17
C SER A 207 14.15 7.85 -14.60
N SER A 208 14.72 8.78 -13.83
CA SER A 208 13.97 9.89 -13.23
C SER A 208 14.65 11.21 -13.56
N THR A 209 13.89 12.15 -14.11
CA THR A 209 14.40 13.44 -14.58
C THR A 209 13.47 14.57 -14.15
N ALA A 210 13.93 15.82 -14.29
CA ALA A 210 13.09 16.99 -14.08
C ALA A 210 11.98 17.06 -15.15
N ALA A 211 10.73 17.29 -14.74
CA ALA A 211 9.59 17.32 -15.64
C ALA A 211 9.21 18.76 -16.03
N GLU A 212 9.61 19.19 -17.22
CA GLU A 212 9.18 20.46 -17.81
C GLU A 212 7.72 20.40 -18.31
N GLY A 213 7.02 21.54 -18.26
CA GLY A 213 5.70 21.67 -18.87
C GLY A 213 4.56 21.01 -18.08
N VAL A 214 4.80 20.63 -16.82
CA VAL A 214 3.78 20.04 -15.95
C VAL A 214 2.89 21.14 -15.42
N GLU A 215 1.59 21.07 -15.72
CA GLU A 215 0.57 21.94 -15.14
C GLU A 215 0.25 21.44 -13.73
N ILE A 216 0.58 22.26 -12.73
CA ILE A 216 0.29 22.03 -11.32
C ILE A 216 -1.02 22.74 -10.99
N GLU A 217 -2.04 21.94 -10.74
CA GLU A 217 -3.36 22.39 -10.28
C GLU A 217 -3.39 22.48 -8.76
N GLY A 218 -4.18 23.41 -8.20
CA GLY A 218 -4.58 23.35 -6.79
C GLY A 218 -4.15 24.47 -5.86
N GLY A 219 -3.69 25.62 -6.36
CA GLY A 219 -3.45 26.81 -5.54
C GLY A 219 -3.62 28.14 -6.25
N GLY A 220 -4.75 28.84 -6.01
CA GLY A 220 -5.04 30.17 -6.57
C GLY A 220 -5.13 30.28 -8.12
N GLY A 221 -4.67 29.26 -8.84
CA GLY A 221 -4.58 29.14 -10.29
C GLY A 221 -3.66 27.97 -10.66
N ALA A 222 -3.64 27.57 -11.93
CA ALA A 222 -2.68 26.60 -12.44
C ALA A 222 -1.32 27.28 -12.72
N VAL A 223 -0.22 26.57 -12.44
CA VAL A 223 1.14 27.02 -12.78
C VAL A 223 1.89 25.92 -13.49
N THR A 224 2.74 26.26 -14.45
CA THR A 224 3.49 25.28 -15.25
C THR A 224 4.96 25.24 -14.82
N THR A 225 5.55 24.05 -14.76
CA THR A 225 6.98 23.87 -14.46
C THR A 225 7.86 24.31 -15.61
N GLY A 226 9.00 24.93 -15.29
CA GLY A 226 10.06 25.25 -16.25
C GLY A 226 10.96 24.06 -16.57
N ALA A 227 12.01 24.29 -17.37
CA ALA A 227 12.98 23.29 -17.81
C ALA A 227 13.72 22.57 -16.66
N ASP A 228 13.82 23.19 -15.48
CA ASP A 228 14.39 22.58 -14.27
C ASP A 228 13.39 21.72 -13.49
N GLY A 229 12.18 21.55 -14.03
CA GLY A 229 11.09 20.81 -13.40
C GLY A 229 10.47 21.53 -12.22
N THR A 230 10.68 22.84 -12.05
CA THR A 230 10.14 23.58 -10.89
C THR A 230 9.10 24.63 -11.28
N ALA A 231 8.17 24.89 -10.36
CA ALA A 231 7.24 26.00 -10.42
C ALA A 231 7.06 26.66 -9.04
N ARG A 232 6.67 27.93 -9.04
CA ARG A 232 6.34 28.68 -7.81
C ARG A 232 4.84 28.70 -7.60
N VAL A 233 4.37 28.01 -6.57
CA VAL A 233 2.95 27.97 -6.17
C VAL A 233 2.71 28.94 -5.03
N SER A 234 1.56 29.63 -5.04
CA SER A 234 1.15 30.51 -3.94
C SER A 234 0.23 29.78 -2.96
N ALA A 235 0.57 29.81 -1.68
CA ALA A 235 -0.28 29.35 -0.59
C ALA A 235 -1.43 30.35 -0.42
N GLY A 236 -2.63 29.99 -0.88
CA GLY A 236 -3.82 30.81 -0.69
C GLY A 236 -4.30 30.85 0.76
N GLU A 237 -5.49 31.41 0.99
CA GLU A 237 -6.08 31.51 2.33
C GLU A 237 -6.71 30.20 2.84
N ALA A 238 -6.73 29.14 2.03
CA ALA A 238 -7.24 27.84 2.44
C ALA A 238 -6.35 27.22 3.52
N ALA A 239 -6.91 26.43 4.44
CA ALA A 239 -6.10 25.79 5.49
C ALA A 239 -5.17 24.69 4.97
N ARG A 240 -5.55 24.07 3.85
CA ARG A 240 -4.76 23.05 3.14
C ARG A 240 -4.83 23.33 1.65
N LEU A 241 -3.71 23.12 0.97
CA LEU A 241 -3.55 23.16 -0.47
C LEU A 241 -3.41 21.73 -0.99
N ARG A 242 -4.08 21.38 -2.08
CA ARG A 242 -4.05 20.02 -2.66
C ARG A 242 -3.54 20.13 -4.09
N LEU A 243 -2.32 19.66 -4.33
CA LEU A 243 -1.63 19.81 -5.61
C LEU A 243 -1.58 18.51 -6.39
N VAL A 244 -1.84 18.59 -7.69
CA VAL A 244 -1.68 17.49 -8.65
C VAL A 244 -1.06 18.06 -9.93
N GLY A 245 -0.09 17.36 -10.49
CA GLY A 245 0.59 17.68 -11.74
C GLY A 245 0.03 16.86 -12.89
N ARG A 246 -0.19 17.51 -14.04
CA ARG A 246 -0.65 16.89 -15.29
C ARG A 246 0.17 17.38 -16.48
N ARG A 247 0.40 16.50 -17.44
CA ARG A 247 1.03 16.86 -18.71
C ARG A 247 0.65 15.84 -19.78
N GLY A 248 -0.05 16.28 -20.83
CA GLY A 248 -0.42 15.41 -21.96
C GLY A 248 -1.06 14.09 -21.51
N ALA A 249 -0.50 12.97 -21.97
CA ALA A 249 -0.96 11.61 -21.68
C ALA A 249 -0.22 10.94 -20.51
N ASP A 250 0.68 11.65 -19.82
CA ASP A 250 1.44 11.12 -18.68
C ASP A 250 0.53 10.71 -17.54
N ILE A 251 1.01 9.77 -16.72
CA ILE A 251 0.31 9.36 -15.51
C ILE A 251 0.32 10.55 -14.54
N PRO A 252 -0.85 11.03 -14.08
CA PRO A 252 -0.93 12.17 -13.18
C PRO A 252 -0.12 11.94 -11.90
N SER A 253 0.36 13.05 -11.33
CA SER A 253 1.20 12.97 -10.13
C SER A 253 0.48 12.39 -8.92
N ASN A 254 1.26 12.00 -7.92
CA ASN A 254 0.77 11.87 -6.55
C ASN A 254 0.06 13.15 -6.09
N LEU A 255 -0.93 13.00 -5.21
CA LEU A 255 -1.59 14.11 -4.55
C LEU A 255 -0.70 14.65 -3.43
N VAL A 256 -0.32 15.92 -3.52
CA VAL A 256 0.52 16.58 -2.51
C VAL A 256 -0.32 17.56 -1.70
N GLU A 257 -0.44 17.32 -0.38
CA GLU A 257 -1.22 18.18 0.51
C GLU A 257 -0.34 19.14 1.33
N VAL A 258 -0.27 20.42 0.96
CA VAL A 258 0.52 21.43 1.71
C VAL A 258 -0.35 22.05 2.80
N CYS A 259 0.07 21.99 4.06
CA CYS A 259 -0.64 22.63 5.17
C CYS A 259 -0.33 24.14 5.18
N VAL A 260 -1.35 24.99 5.19
CA VAL A 260 -1.17 26.45 5.08
C VAL A 260 -1.59 27.20 6.34
N LYS A 261 -2.63 26.72 7.04
CA LYS A 261 -3.12 27.36 8.27
C LYS A 261 -3.22 26.40 9.43
N GLY A 262 -2.76 26.88 10.59
CA GLY A 262 -2.73 26.16 11.84
C GLY A 262 -1.30 26.18 12.38
N GLY A 263 -1.12 26.56 13.64
CA GLY A 263 0.20 26.62 14.28
C GLY A 263 0.99 25.30 14.17
N ARG A 264 2.22 25.26 14.70
CA ARG A 264 3.18 24.14 14.50
C ARG A 264 2.61 22.74 14.71
N ASP A 265 1.62 22.58 15.60
CA ASP A 265 0.98 21.29 15.90
C ASP A 265 -0.10 20.90 14.87
N ARG A 266 -0.71 21.85 14.17
CA ARG A 266 -1.69 21.61 13.09
C ARG A 266 -1.06 21.55 11.70
N CYS A 267 0.08 22.20 11.51
CA CYS A 267 0.92 22.12 10.31
C CYS A 267 2.32 21.61 10.68
N PRO A 268 2.48 20.30 10.96
CA PRO A 268 3.77 19.71 11.27
C PRO A 268 4.77 19.84 10.12
N ALA A 269 6.07 19.74 10.44
CA ALA A 269 7.15 19.82 9.45
C ALA A 269 7.20 18.61 8.49
N ARG A 270 6.55 17.52 8.87
CA ARG A 270 6.36 16.33 8.03
C ARG A 270 4.88 16.20 7.68
N ARG A 271 4.63 15.73 6.46
CA ARG A 271 3.29 15.33 6.03
C ARG A 271 2.91 14.05 6.76
N GLY A 272 1.66 13.98 7.22
CA GLY A 272 1.09 12.75 7.76
C GLY A 272 0.46 11.90 6.67
N GLU A 273 0.11 10.67 7.02
CA GLU A 273 -0.37 9.66 6.09
C GLU A 273 -1.83 9.26 6.34
N ARG A 274 -2.44 8.67 5.33
CA ARG A 274 -3.71 7.94 5.47
C ARG A 274 -3.37 6.47 5.62
N ILE A 275 -3.42 5.94 6.83
CA ILE A 275 -3.02 4.56 7.13
C ILE A 275 -4.26 3.71 7.40
N VAL A 276 -4.39 2.60 6.68
CA VAL A 276 -5.51 1.68 6.80
C VAL A 276 -5.03 0.29 7.15
N GLY A 277 -5.52 -0.24 8.26
CA GLY A 277 -5.24 -1.61 8.72
C GLY A 277 -6.07 -2.66 7.98
N ARG A 278 -5.95 -3.89 8.44
CA ARG A 278 -6.61 -5.10 7.95
C ARG A 278 -7.79 -5.45 8.84
N SER A 279 -8.47 -6.56 8.54
CA SER A 279 -9.52 -7.10 9.41
C SER A 279 -8.96 -7.91 10.59
N GLU A 280 -7.66 -8.17 10.56
CA GLU A 280 -6.87 -8.93 11.49
C GLU A 280 -5.99 -8.01 12.34
N ALA A 281 -5.55 -8.52 13.50
CA ALA A 281 -4.71 -7.76 14.42
C ALA A 281 -3.43 -7.23 13.75
N ASP A 282 -3.25 -5.92 13.83
CA ASP A 282 -2.15 -5.20 13.22
C ASP A 282 -1.23 -4.52 14.23
N ARG A 283 -0.03 -4.22 13.74
CA ARG A 283 0.91 -3.31 14.39
C ARG A 283 1.08 -2.09 13.50
N ILE A 284 0.39 -1.02 13.85
CA ILE A 284 0.36 0.22 13.09
C ILE A 284 1.30 1.23 13.71
N ARG A 285 2.04 1.93 12.87
CA ARG A 285 2.99 2.95 13.27
C ARG A 285 2.73 4.19 12.43
N GLY A 286 2.32 5.26 13.10
CA GLY A 286 2.14 6.57 12.50
C GLY A 286 3.47 7.22 12.11
N THR A 287 3.34 8.36 11.45
CA THR A 287 4.42 9.24 11.04
C THR A 287 4.73 10.24 12.17
N SER A 288 5.41 11.34 11.85
CA SER A 288 5.54 12.48 12.77
C SER A 288 4.74 13.70 12.27
N GLY A 289 3.84 13.47 11.32
CA GLY A 289 2.87 14.44 10.81
C GLY A 289 1.46 14.02 11.20
N SER A 290 0.46 14.84 10.85
CA SER A 290 -0.94 14.56 11.20
C SER A 290 -1.51 13.42 10.37
N ASP A 291 -1.62 12.25 10.98
CA ASP A 291 -2.09 11.02 10.36
C ASP A 291 -3.61 10.86 10.47
N VAL A 292 -4.16 10.10 9.52
CA VAL A 292 -5.52 9.56 9.60
C VAL A 292 -5.40 8.04 9.58
N ILE A 293 -5.60 7.43 10.73
CA ILE A 293 -5.45 5.98 10.94
C ILE A 293 -6.82 5.33 11.09
N ARG A 294 -7.09 4.30 10.28
CA ARG A 294 -8.24 3.42 10.43
C ARG A 294 -7.74 1.97 10.56
N ALA A 295 -7.65 1.46 11.78
CA ALA A 295 -7.09 0.13 12.02
C ALA A 295 -8.02 -1.02 11.61
N ARG A 296 -9.34 -0.78 11.74
CA ARG A 296 -10.45 -1.65 11.30
C ARG A 296 -10.75 -2.82 12.24
N GLY A 297 -10.16 -3.98 12.06
CA GLY A 297 -10.58 -5.19 12.77
C GLY A 297 -9.42 -5.91 13.42
N GLY A 298 -9.69 -6.65 14.49
CA GLY A 298 -8.64 -7.39 15.21
C GLY A 298 -8.15 -6.61 16.42
N GLY A 299 -7.22 -7.18 17.19
CA GLY A 299 -6.66 -6.54 18.39
C GLY A 299 -5.41 -5.74 18.07
N ASP A 300 -5.58 -4.49 17.67
CA ASP A 300 -4.55 -3.66 17.09
C ASP A 300 -3.63 -3.01 18.12
N ARG A 301 -2.38 -2.79 17.71
CA ARG A 301 -1.42 -1.97 18.46
C ARG A 301 -1.00 -0.81 17.59
N ILE A 302 -1.45 0.39 17.96
CA ILE A 302 -1.26 1.61 17.19
C ILE A 302 -0.29 2.53 17.95
N ASP A 303 0.86 2.81 17.35
CA ASP A 303 1.82 3.79 17.84
C ASP A 303 1.79 5.01 16.92
N ILE A 304 1.09 6.07 17.32
CA ILE A 304 0.97 7.29 16.51
C ILE A 304 2.28 8.10 16.45
N ARG A 305 3.31 7.72 17.22
CA ARG A 305 4.64 8.34 17.29
C ARG A 305 4.68 9.85 17.60
N GLY A 306 3.53 10.53 17.66
CA GLY A 306 3.28 11.91 18.09
C GLY A 306 3.80 12.97 17.13
N GLY A 307 3.09 14.11 17.08
CA GLY A 307 3.38 15.25 16.22
C GLY A 307 2.33 15.41 15.13
N GLY A 308 1.74 16.61 15.03
CA GLY A 308 0.52 16.78 14.26
C GLY A 308 -0.72 16.58 15.12
N SER A 309 -1.91 16.76 14.56
CA SER A 309 -3.17 16.36 15.20
C SER A 309 -3.69 15.09 14.52
N ASP A 310 -3.46 13.93 15.13
CA ASP A 310 -3.83 12.64 14.54
C ASP A 310 -5.33 12.35 14.67
N ARG A 311 -5.85 11.53 13.77
CA ARG A 311 -7.22 11.00 13.85
C ARG A 311 -7.17 9.49 13.76
N VAL A 312 -7.60 8.81 14.82
CA VAL A 312 -7.53 7.36 14.91
C VAL A 312 -8.93 6.78 15.13
N SER A 313 -9.31 5.84 14.29
CA SER A 313 -10.40 4.89 14.55
C SER A 313 -9.81 3.50 14.64
N CYS A 314 -10.00 2.87 15.79
CA CYS A 314 -9.45 1.53 16.05
C CYS A 314 -10.33 0.46 15.38
N GLY A 315 -11.65 0.64 15.43
CA GLY A 315 -12.63 -0.27 14.85
C GLY A 315 -13.02 -1.37 15.84
N SER A 316 -13.23 -2.59 15.36
CA SER A 316 -13.67 -3.70 16.21
C SER A 316 -12.49 -4.50 16.72
N GLY A 317 -12.35 -4.64 18.03
CA GLY A 317 -11.15 -5.26 18.54
C GLY A 317 -10.98 -5.18 20.03
N LYS A 318 -9.72 -5.39 20.46
CA LYS A 318 -9.26 -4.98 21.79
C LYS A 318 -7.97 -4.23 21.56
N ASP A 319 -8.12 -2.96 21.21
CA ASP A 319 -7.09 -2.16 20.60
C ASP A 319 -6.32 -1.40 21.66
N THR A 320 -5.06 -1.14 21.36
CA THR A 320 -4.17 -0.37 22.21
C THR A 320 -3.50 0.73 21.41
N VAL A 321 -3.82 1.97 21.76
CA VAL A 321 -3.19 3.17 21.20
C VAL A 321 -2.12 3.68 22.16
N LEU A 322 -0.91 3.85 21.66
CA LEU A 322 0.21 4.48 22.34
C LEU A 322 0.31 5.94 21.89
N VAL A 323 0.03 6.88 22.79
CA VAL A 323 0.14 8.32 22.54
C VAL A 323 1.26 8.92 23.39
N LYS A 324 1.89 9.99 22.89
CA LYS A 324 2.86 10.74 23.70
C LYS A 324 2.14 11.56 24.78
N ARG A 325 2.68 11.62 26.00
CA ARG A 325 2.08 12.39 27.11
C ARG A 325 1.89 13.87 26.81
N SER A 326 2.78 14.45 26.02
CA SER A 326 2.71 15.86 25.62
C SER A 326 1.70 16.12 24.50
N ASP A 327 1.22 15.08 23.82
CA ASP A 327 0.30 15.21 22.70
C ASP A 327 -1.14 15.20 23.19
N ARG A 328 -1.85 16.30 22.94
CA ARG A 328 -3.23 16.52 23.39
C ARG A 328 -4.19 16.81 22.23
N ASP A 329 -3.66 16.93 21.02
CA ASP A 329 -4.44 17.34 19.85
C ASP A 329 -5.02 16.15 19.08
N ASP A 330 -4.57 14.94 19.41
CA ASP A 330 -5.04 13.69 18.82
C ASP A 330 -6.50 13.40 19.14
N ARG A 331 -7.21 12.97 18.10
CA ARG A 331 -8.62 12.59 18.17
C ARG A 331 -8.72 11.09 18.00
N LEU A 332 -8.85 10.41 19.14
CA LEU A 332 -9.09 8.97 19.19
C LEU A 332 -10.60 8.72 19.25
N ALA A 333 -11.11 7.88 18.37
CA ALA A 333 -12.50 7.47 18.39
C ALA A 333 -12.80 6.60 19.63
N ARG A 334 -14.08 6.50 19.97
CA ARG A 334 -14.56 5.76 21.16
C ARG A 334 -14.37 4.25 21.05
N ASP A 335 -14.07 3.77 19.85
CA ASP A 335 -13.78 2.38 19.53
C ASP A 335 -12.35 1.98 19.91
N CYS A 336 -11.54 2.89 20.45
CA CYS A 336 -10.21 2.58 20.97
C CYS A 336 -10.26 2.21 22.46
N GLU A 337 -10.17 0.92 22.79
CA GLU A 337 -10.44 0.43 24.15
C GLU A 337 -9.35 0.77 25.17
N ARG A 338 -8.08 0.84 24.75
CA ARG A 338 -6.96 1.10 25.65
C ARG A 338 -6.05 2.21 25.13
N ILE A 339 -5.95 3.29 25.88
CA ILE A 339 -5.06 4.42 25.55
C ILE A 339 -3.94 4.47 26.59
N ARG A 340 -2.69 4.34 26.13
CA ARG A 340 -1.50 4.36 26.96
C ARG A 340 -0.69 5.61 26.65
N ARG A 341 -0.51 6.48 27.65
CA ARG A 341 0.30 7.70 27.54
C ARG A 341 1.71 7.46 28.05
N ARG A 342 2.70 7.53 27.16
CA ARG A 342 4.13 7.41 27.50
C ARG A 342 4.85 8.75 27.44
#